data_AF-A0A7V8AAY1-F1
#
_entry.id   AF-A0A7V8AAY1-F1
#
_cell.length_a   1.000
_cell.length_b   1.000
_cell.length_c   1.000
_cell.angle_alpha   90.00
_cell.angle_beta   90.00
_cell.angle_gamma   90.00
#
_symmetry.space_group_name_H-M   'P 1'
#
loop_
_entity.id
_entity.type
_entity.pdbx_description
1 polymer ?
#
loop_
_entity_poly.entity_id
_entity_poly.type
_entity_poly.pdbx_seq_one_letter_code
_entity_poly.pdbx_strand_id
1 'polypeptide(L)'
;MNKHIIPPLRPDAKGRITLGKLAEGVSSFRASIGENGTIVLEPFAEIPTRELWLYKNPKALAMVEEGLRQSARGETVYRGSFAKYANDDID
;
A
#
# COMPACT_ATOMS: atom_id res chain seq x y z
N MET A 1 23.53 -1.70 9.06
CA MET A 1 22.47 -2.19 8.15
C MET A 1 22.37 -3.70 8.32
N ASN A 2 21.27 -4.19 8.92
CA ASN A 2 21.08 -5.62 9.12
C ASN A 2 20.60 -6.23 7.80
N LYS A 3 21.43 -7.07 7.19
CA LYS A 3 21.09 -7.77 5.94
C LYS A 3 20.25 -8.99 6.30
N HIS A 4 18.93 -8.92 6.13
CA HIS A 4 18.09 -10.10 6.22
C HIS A 4 18.38 -11.00 5.03
N ILE A 5 19.04 -12.13 5.29
CA ILE A 5 19.32 -13.14 4.26
C ILE A 5 18.04 -13.93 4.04
N ILE A 6 17.49 -13.78 2.85
CA ILE A 6 16.31 -14.52 2.39
C ILE A 6 16.84 -15.81 1.74
N PRO A 7 16.22 -16.97 1.99
CA PRO A 7 16.54 -18.19 1.25
C PRO A 7 16.46 -17.96 -0.27
N PRO A 8 17.28 -18.65 -1.08
CA PRO A 8 17.27 -18.48 -2.52
C PRO A 8 15.89 -18.80 -3.08
N LEU A 9 15.30 -17.82 -3.78
CA LEU A 9 14.04 -17.97 -4.47
C LEU A 9 14.26 -18.78 -5.75
N ARG A 10 13.41 -19.80 -5.97
CA ARG A 10 13.47 -20.63 -7.17
C ARG A 10 12.33 -20.23 -8.12
N PRO A 11 12.63 -20.01 -9.41
CA PRO A 11 11.57 -19.80 -10.39
C PRO A 11 10.78 -21.09 -10.60
N ASP A 12 9.48 -20.94 -10.86
CA ASP A 12 8.65 -22.06 -11.32
C ASP A 12 8.89 -22.37 -12.81
N ALA A 13 8.17 -23.37 -13.35
CA ALA A 13 8.28 -23.77 -14.76
C ALA A 13 7.93 -22.67 -15.77
N LYS A 14 7.29 -21.57 -15.34
CA LYS A 14 6.97 -20.40 -16.17
C LYS A 14 7.95 -19.24 -15.94
N GLY A 15 9.03 -19.46 -15.18
CA GLY A 15 10.04 -18.44 -14.90
C GLY A 15 9.63 -17.43 -13.82
N ARG A 16 8.55 -17.67 -13.05
CA ARG A 16 8.06 -16.73 -12.04
C ARG A 16 8.72 -16.98 -10.69
N ILE A 17 9.11 -15.93 -9.99
CA ILE A 17 9.54 -15.99 -8.58
C ILE A 17 8.42 -15.48 -7.67
N THR A 18 8.21 -16.14 -6.53
CA THR A 18 7.24 -15.70 -5.52
C THR A 18 7.96 -14.87 -4.45
N LEU A 19 7.55 -13.62 -4.29
CA LEU A 19 8.13 -12.69 -3.29
C LEU A 19 7.50 -12.85 -1.90
N GLY A 20 6.30 -13.41 -1.80
CA GLY A 20 5.61 -13.64 -0.53
C GLY A 20 5.48 -12.35 0.29
N LYS A 21 5.89 -12.39 1.57
CA LYS A 21 5.85 -11.22 2.47
C LYS A 21 6.73 -10.04 2.01
N LEU A 22 7.68 -10.26 1.11
CA LEU A 22 8.51 -9.17 0.57
C LEU A 22 7.72 -8.21 -0.33
N ALA A 23 6.55 -8.62 -0.82
CA ALA A 23 5.67 -7.81 -1.64
C ALA A 23 4.41 -7.34 -0.89
N GLU A 24 4.40 -7.43 0.45
CA GLU A 24 3.26 -6.95 1.24
C GLU A 24 3.06 -5.43 1.04
N GLY A 25 1.85 -5.04 0.63
CA GLY A 25 1.53 -3.64 0.32
C GLY A 25 2.07 -3.11 -1.02
N VAL A 26 2.73 -3.95 -1.82
CA VAL A 26 3.26 -3.58 -3.14
C VAL A 26 2.30 -4.02 -4.22
N SER A 27 1.87 -3.11 -5.09
CA SER A 27 0.99 -3.44 -6.23
C SER A 27 1.77 -3.81 -7.48
N SER A 28 2.95 -3.23 -7.69
CA SER A 28 3.80 -3.52 -8.84
C SER A 28 5.27 -3.29 -8.53
N PHE A 29 6.13 -3.86 -9.37
CA PHE A 29 7.58 -3.62 -9.32
C PHE A 29 8.06 -3.12 -10.66
N ARG A 30 8.95 -2.12 -10.65
CA ARG A 30 9.80 -1.83 -11.80
C ARG A 30 11.01 -2.75 -11.73
N ALA A 31 11.19 -3.57 -12.75
CA ALA A 31 12.36 -4.42 -12.89
C ALA A 31 13.42 -3.71 -13.75
N SER A 32 14.67 -3.71 -13.27
CA SER A 32 15.84 -3.30 -14.06
C SER A 32 16.93 -4.36 -13.96
N ILE A 33 17.77 -4.45 -15.00
CA ILE A 33 18.88 -5.39 -15.08
C ILE A 33 20.18 -4.58 -15.15
N GLY A 34 21.07 -4.80 -14.19
CA GLY A 34 22.41 -4.23 -14.18
C GLY A 34 23.40 -4.99 -15.08
N GLU A 35 24.58 -4.41 -15.29
CA GLU A 35 25.60 -4.93 -16.23
C GLU A 35 26.09 -6.36 -15.92
N ASN A 36 26.00 -6.78 -14.66
CA ASN A 36 26.39 -8.12 -14.21
C ASN A 36 25.21 -9.11 -14.12
N GLY A 37 24.05 -8.77 -14.72
CA GLY A 37 22.84 -9.58 -14.64
C GLY A 37 22.09 -9.48 -13.32
N THR A 38 22.47 -8.53 -12.44
CA THR A 38 21.70 -8.26 -11.21
C THR A 38 20.32 -7.72 -11.58
N ILE A 39 19.28 -8.36 -11.07
CA ILE A 39 17.89 -7.86 -11.18
C ILE A 39 17.59 -7.02 -9.95
N VAL A 40 17.20 -5.77 -10.16
CA VAL A 40 16.70 -4.86 -9.10
C VAL A 40 15.20 -4.71 -9.29
N LEU A 41 14.45 -4.91 -8.20
CA LEU A 41 13.00 -4.71 -8.15
C LEU A 41 12.69 -3.50 -7.27
N GLU A 42 12.23 -2.42 -7.88
CA GLU A 42 11.76 -1.22 -7.17
C GLU A 42 10.26 -1.36 -6.89
N PRO A 43 9.79 -1.38 -5.63
CA PRO A 43 8.38 -1.53 -5.32
C PRO A 43 7.59 -0.24 -5.58
N PHE A 44 6.37 -0.40 -6.08
CA PHE A 44 5.38 0.65 -6.26
C PHE A 44 4.04 0.24 -5.63
N ALA A 45 3.30 1.24 -5.14
CA ALA A 45 1.91 1.08 -4.74
C ALA A 45 1.03 1.95 -5.63
N GLU A 46 -0.05 1.37 -6.14
CA GLU A 46 -1.07 2.06 -6.90
C GLU A 46 -1.99 2.82 -5.96
N ILE A 47 -2.25 4.07 -6.30
CA ILE A 47 -3.21 4.92 -5.60
C ILE A 47 -4.40 5.12 -6.54
N PRO A 48 -5.63 4.74 -6.14
CA PRO A 48 -6.82 5.02 -6.93
C PRO A 48 -6.89 6.49 -7.33
N THR A 49 -7.26 6.80 -8.58
CA THR A 49 -7.30 8.18 -9.08
C THR A 49 -8.10 9.13 -8.18
N ARG A 50 -9.21 8.64 -7.61
CA ARG A 50 -10.07 9.39 -6.68
C ARG A 50 -9.39 9.74 -5.35
N GLU A 51 -8.32 9.05 -4.98
CA GLU A 51 -7.56 9.25 -3.74
C GLU A 51 -6.24 10.00 -3.99
N LEU A 52 -5.79 10.12 -5.25
CA LEU A 52 -4.53 10.79 -5.61
C LEU A 52 -4.44 12.23 -5.10
N TRP A 53 -5.55 12.95 -5.02
CA TRP A 53 -5.59 14.33 -4.50
C TRP A 53 -5.12 14.40 -3.04
N LEU A 54 -5.41 13.39 -2.23
CA LEU A 54 -5.04 13.35 -0.81
C LEU A 54 -3.52 13.27 -0.67
N TYR A 55 -2.88 12.41 -1.46
CA TYR A 55 -1.42 12.26 -1.50
C TYR A 55 -0.70 13.48 -2.09
N LYS A 56 -1.39 14.31 -2.89
CA LYS A 56 -0.87 15.59 -3.38
C LYS A 56 -1.04 16.74 -2.37
N ASN A 57 -1.74 16.53 -1.26
CA ASN A 57 -1.97 17.53 -0.23
C ASN A 57 -1.44 17.03 1.12
N PRO A 58 -0.16 17.32 1.45
CA PRO A 58 0.48 16.83 2.68
C PRO A 58 -0.27 17.20 3.96
N LYS A 59 -0.91 18.38 3.99
CA LYS A 59 -1.70 18.81 5.15
C LYS A 59 -2.94 17.95 5.33
N ALA A 60 -3.69 17.69 4.25
CA ALA A 60 -4.87 16.84 4.31
C ALA A 60 -4.51 15.40 4.69
N LEU A 61 -3.43 14.86 4.10
CA LEU A 61 -2.93 13.52 4.42
C LEU A 61 -2.58 13.39 5.91
N ALA A 62 -1.80 14.33 6.46
CA ALA A 62 -1.44 14.32 7.87
C ALA A 62 -2.66 14.40 8.81
N MET A 63 -3.69 15.16 8.44
CA MET A 63 -4.94 15.21 9.21
C MET A 63 -5.70 13.88 9.18
N VAL A 64 -5.74 13.20 8.03
CA VAL A 64 -6.36 11.87 7.91
C VAL A 64 -5.60 10.84 8.74
N GLU A 65 -4.26 10.81 8.65
CA GLU A 65 -3.42 9.89 9.41
C GLU A 65 -3.60 10.07 10.92
N GLU A 66 -3.62 11.32 11.40
CA GLU A 66 -3.86 11.58 12.82
C GLU A 66 -5.26 11.16 13.25
N GLY A 67 -6.29 11.43 12.43
CA GLY A 67 -7.66 10.97 12.69
C GLY A 67 -7.77 9.44 12.78
N LEU A 68 -7.07 8.71 11.91
CA LEU A 68 -7.01 7.24 11.98
C LEU A 68 -6.36 6.76 13.27
N ARG A 69 -5.26 7.40 13.71
CA ARG A 69 -4.55 7.06 14.95
C ARG A 69 -5.37 7.39 16.21
N GLN A 70 -6.13 8.47 16.19
CA GLN A 70 -7.09 8.82 17.24
C GLN A 70 -8.23 7.80 17.31
N SER A 71 -8.81 7.44 16.16
CA SER A 71 -9.87 6.43 16.07
C SER A 71 -9.43 5.07 16.61
N ALA A 72 -8.24 4.61 16.22
CA ALA A 72 -7.67 3.36 16.73
C ALA A 72 -7.46 3.36 18.26
N ARG A 73 -7.27 4.53 18.87
CA ARG A 73 -7.14 4.71 20.33
C ARG A 73 -8.48 5.00 21.03
N GLY A 74 -9.60 5.03 20.29
CA GLY A 74 -10.91 5.35 20.83
C GLY A 74 -11.13 6.83 21.13
N GLU A 75 -10.24 7.72 20.69
CA GLU A 75 -10.33 9.18 20.86
C GLU A 75 -11.34 9.79 19.87
N THR A 76 -12.57 9.30 19.89
CA THR A 76 -13.64 9.72 18.98
C THR A 76 -14.79 10.39 19.73
N VAL A 77 -15.54 11.23 19.01
CA VAL A 77 -16.75 11.85 19.54
C VAL A 77 -17.94 11.33 18.76
N TYR A 78 -18.87 10.65 19.43
CA TYR A 78 -20.10 10.21 18.80
C TYR A 78 -20.99 11.41 18.44
N ARG A 79 -21.40 11.49 17.16
CA ARG A 79 -22.24 12.58 16.63
C ARG A 79 -23.62 12.10 16.16
N GLY A 80 -24.04 10.90 16.57
CA GLY A 80 -25.23 10.24 16.04
C GLY A 80 -24.91 9.31 14.87
N SER A 81 -25.94 8.63 14.37
CA SER A 81 -25.84 7.78 13.19
C SER A 81 -25.91 8.59 11.90
N PHE A 82 -24.98 8.31 10.97
CA PHE A 82 -25.00 8.84 9.62
C PHE A 82 -25.74 7.95 8.61
N ALA A 83 -26.31 6.81 9.06
CA ALA A 83 -26.96 5.84 8.17
C ALA A 83 -28.07 6.45 7.30
N LYS A 84 -28.77 7.48 7.80
CA LYS A 84 -29.81 8.21 7.03
C LYS A 84 -29.29 8.94 5.77
N TYR A 85 -27.97 9.04 5.60
CA TYR A 85 -27.32 9.66 4.45
C TYR A 85 -26.67 8.62 3.52
N ALA A 86 -26.67 7.33 3.89
CA ALA A 86 -26.25 6.29 2.97
C ALA A 86 -27.32 6.15 1.88
N ASN A 87 -26.92 6.34 0.62
CA ASN A 87 -27.77 6.00 -0.50
C ASN A 87 -27.44 4.55 -0.87
N ASP A 88 -28.21 3.61 -0.32
CA ASP A 88 -28.02 2.17 -0.58
C ASP A 88 -28.50 1.76 -1.98
N ASP A 89 -29.14 2.68 -2.70
CA ASP A 89 -29.49 2.55 -4.12
C ASP A 89 -28.25 2.83 -4.97
N ILE A 90 -27.35 1.85 -5.05
CA ILE A 90 -26.29 1.78 -6.05
C ILE A 90 -26.84 0.93 -7.21
N ASP A 91 -27.33 1.57 -8.27
CA ASP A 91 -27.62 0.92 -9.56
C ASP A 91 -26.34 0.43 -10.26
#